data_AF-A0AAJ0D8A5-F1
#
_entry.id   AF-A0AAJ0D8A5-F1
#
_cell.length_a   1.000
_cell.length_b   1.000
_cell.length_c   1.000
_cell.angle_alpha   90.00
_cell.angle_beta   90.00
_cell.angle_gamma   90.00
#
_symmetry.space_group_name_H-M   'P 1'
#
loop_
_entity.id
_entity.type
_entity.pdbx_description
1 polymer ?
#
loop_
_entity_poly.entity_id
_entity_poly.type
_entity_poly.pdbx_seq_one_letter_code
_entity_poly.pdbx_strand_id
1 'polypeptide(L)'
;MLRISTHYLHSAIRGHRTAFENFTDGDFEAVYLSAVLITLISTFLMSASDSLDESTAPFDESMWLRLAVGPRELVPVWKTLIQDEHPLTITGALREGPDLSDDAEVFRLEYGRPFDVLLRWATEFDYVSEDDSEAYQHTVSYVGLIYKVINEASEPPLATSRRLIAFPARAPPRFLDLALEKRPRALVILAHVVAMMKILAHSIPWYVGIAEKHIPVIESRLPSGWKPVMQWPMAVLHTIDGRGAPLPVPPNIDEVSPR
;
A
#
# COMPACT_ATOMS: atom_id res chain seq x y z
N MET A 1 -9.47 -2.48 25.61
CA MET A 1 -10.11 -2.78 24.31
C MET A 1 -9.11 -3.34 23.29
N LEU A 2 -7.91 -2.76 23.11
CA LEU A 2 -6.92 -3.22 22.11
C LEU A 2 -6.47 -4.69 22.25
N ARG A 3 -6.34 -5.21 23.48
CA ARG A 3 -5.96 -6.61 23.74
C ARG A 3 -7.05 -7.62 23.35
N ILE A 4 -8.32 -7.20 23.44
CA ILE A 4 -9.46 -8.03 23.05
C ILE A 4 -9.60 -8.00 21.52
N SER A 5 -9.45 -6.83 20.88
CA SER A 5 -9.50 -6.73 19.42
C SER A 5 -8.35 -7.49 18.74
N THR A 6 -7.14 -7.45 19.29
CA THR A 6 -6.00 -8.24 18.78
C THR A 6 -6.21 -9.74 18.94
N HIS A 7 -6.79 -10.19 20.05
CA HIS A 7 -7.18 -11.58 20.23
C HIS A 7 -8.19 -12.05 19.16
N TYR A 8 -9.24 -11.26 18.91
CA TYR A 8 -10.21 -11.57 17.86
C TYR A 8 -9.60 -11.50 16.46
N LEU A 9 -8.67 -10.58 16.20
CA LEU A 9 -7.95 -10.51 14.93
C LEU A 9 -7.08 -11.76 14.71
N HIS A 10 -6.33 -12.21 15.71
CA HIS A 10 -5.55 -13.45 15.60
C HIS A 10 -6.45 -14.66 15.33
N SER A 11 -7.60 -14.72 15.99
CA SER A 11 -8.61 -15.75 15.75
C SER A 11 -9.19 -15.65 14.34
N ALA A 12 -9.48 -14.44 13.86
CA ALA A 12 -9.98 -14.20 12.51
C ALA A 12 -8.95 -14.59 11.44
N ILE A 13 -7.67 -14.22 11.61
CA ILE A 13 -6.58 -14.62 10.71
C ILE A 13 -6.45 -16.14 10.67
N ARG A 14 -6.49 -16.81 11.83
CA ARG A 14 -6.39 -18.27 11.92
C ARG A 14 -7.58 -18.94 11.23
N GLY A 15 -8.80 -18.49 11.53
CA GLY A 15 -10.02 -19.01 10.92
C GLY A 15 -10.03 -18.78 9.41
N HIS A 16 -9.61 -17.60 8.95
CA HIS A 16 -9.47 -17.31 7.52
C HIS A 16 -8.46 -18.22 6.84
N ARG A 17 -7.29 -18.49 7.45
CA ARG A 17 -6.30 -19.43 6.89
C ARG A 17 -6.88 -20.83 6.75
N THR A 18 -7.56 -21.34 7.79
CA THR A 18 -8.21 -22.66 7.72
C THR A 18 -9.29 -22.72 6.65
N ALA A 19 -10.10 -21.66 6.52
CA ALA A 19 -11.10 -21.57 5.46
C ALA A 19 -10.46 -21.50 4.07
N PHE A 20 -9.41 -20.70 3.91
CA PHE A 20 -8.65 -20.56 2.67
C PHE A 20 -7.97 -21.86 2.21
N GLU A 21 -7.59 -22.75 3.14
CA GLU A 21 -7.01 -24.06 2.80
C GLU A 21 -8.07 -25.09 2.34
N ASN A 22 -9.35 -24.88 2.66
CA ASN A 22 -10.40 -25.90 2.50
C ASN A 22 -11.69 -25.38 1.81
N PHE A 23 -11.66 -24.20 1.20
CA PHE A 23 -12.87 -23.58 0.65
C PHE A 23 -13.39 -24.32 -0.58
N THR A 24 -14.71 -24.28 -0.74
CA THR A 24 -15.40 -24.70 -1.97
C THR A 24 -15.93 -23.49 -2.73
N ASP A 25 -16.44 -23.68 -3.95
CA ASP A 25 -17.01 -22.59 -4.76
C ASP A 25 -18.10 -21.80 -4.01
N GLY A 26 -18.90 -22.47 -3.17
CA GLY A 26 -19.96 -21.84 -2.38
C GLY A 26 -19.47 -20.99 -1.20
N ASP A 27 -18.22 -21.16 -0.77
CA ASP A 27 -17.63 -20.45 0.37
C ASP A 27 -16.81 -19.22 -0.06
N PHE A 28 -16.52 -19.10 -1.36
CA PHE A 28 -15.54 -18.15 -1.86
C PHE A 28 -15.84 -16.72 -1.43
N GLU A 29 -17.08 -16.25 -1.58
CA GLU A 29 -17.47 -14.87 -1.25
C GLU A 29 -17.13 -14.53 0.21
N ALA A 30 -17.46 -15.45 1.14
CA ALA A 30 -17.17 -15.27 2.56
C ALA A 30 -15.66 -15.25 2.84
N VAL A 31 -14.90 -16.13 2.18
CA VAL A 31 -13.43 -16.19 2.31
C VAL A 31 -12.79 -14.92 1.78
N TYR A 32 -13.22 -14.44 0.61
CA TYR A 32 -12.72 -13.21 0.01
C TYR A 32 -13.07 -11.96 0.83
N LEU A 33 -14.32 -11.82 1.26
CA LEU A 33 -14.73 -10.71 2.13
C LEU A 33 -13.93 -10.70 3.45
N SER A 34 -13.67 -11.87 4.02
CA SER A 34 -12.82 -12.01 5.21
C SER A 34 -11.39 -11.53 4.94
N ALA A 35 -10.83 -11.86 3.78
CA ALA A 35 -9.50 -11.42 3.36
C ALA A 35 -9.41 -9.89 3.20
N VAL A 36 -10.45 -9.28 2.60
CA VAL A 36 -10.56 -7.82 2.46
C VAL A 36 -10.68 -7.14 3.83
N LEU A 37 -11.48 -7.69 4.75
CA LEU A 37 -11.61 -7.16 6.10
C LEU A 37 -10.30 -7.27 6.89
N ILE A 38 -9.55 -8.37 6.76
CA ILE A 38 -8.22 -8.53 7.36
C ILE A 38 -7.26 -7.45 6.82
N THR A 39 -7.29 -7.20 5.50
CA THR A 39 -6.46 -6.16 4.87
C THR A 39 -6.83 -4.76 5.39
N LEU A 40 -8.13 -4.46 5.51
CA LEU A 40 -8.62 -3.21 6.08
C LEU A 40 -8.16 -3.02 7.53
N ILE A 41 -8.34 -4.04 8.38
CA ILE A 41 -7.93 -4.01 9.78
C ILE A 41 -6.41 -3.87 9.89
N SER A 42 -5.63 -4.55 9.06
CA SER A 42 -4.17 -4.44 9.06
C SER A 42 -3.70 -3.01 8.76
N THR A 43 -4.40 -2.32 7.85
CA THR A 43 -4.13 -0.91 7.53
C THR A 43 -4.45 -0.01 8.73
N PHE A 44 -5.57 -0.24 9.42
CA PHE A 44 -5.94 0.54 10.61
C PHE A 44 -4.94 0.34 11.74
N LEU A 45 -4.38 -0.85 11.88
CA LEU A 45 -3.44 -1.13 12.95
C LEU A 45 -2.06 -0.51 12.71
N MET A 46 -1.77 0.01 11.50
CA MET A 46 -0.60 0.85 11.28
C MET A 46 -0.65 2.16 12.10
N SER A 47 -1.84 2.68 12.43
CA SER A 47 -1.98 3.86 13.31
C SER A 47 -2.05 3.49 14.80
N ALA A 48 -2.22 2.20 15.13
CA ALA A 48 -2.33 1.77 16.52
C ALA A 48 -1.01 2.01 17.28
N SER A 49 -1.15 2.66 18.44
CA SER A 49 -0.06 2.99 19.36
C SER A 49 0.66 1.74 19.89
N ASP A 50 1.94 1.91 20.26
CA ASP A 50 2.86 0.93 20.86
C ASP A 50 2.42 0.41 22.25
N SER A 51 1.12 0.26 22.49
CA SER A 51 0.58 -0.32 23.74
C SER A 51 0.53 -1.85 23.72
N LEU A 52 1.19 -2.48 22.74
CA LEU A 52 1.44 -3.90 22.77
C LEU A 52 2.73 -4.09 23.56
N ASP A 53 2.58 -4.74 24.71
CA ASP A 53 3.63 -5.37 25.51
C ASP A 53 4.83 -5.77 24.61
N GLU A 54 6.08 -5.51 25.03
CA GLU A 54 7.32 -5.77 24.24
C GLU A 54 7.41 -7.20 23.68
N SER A 55 6.57 -8.11 24.16
CA SER A 55 6.39 -9.48 23.69
C SER A 55 5.56 -9.65 22.40
N THR A 56 4.89 -8.60 21.91
CA THR A 56 4.06 -8.64 20.70
C THR A 56 4.75 -7.83 19.60
N ALA A 57 5.08 -8.47 18.47
CA ALA A 57 5.68 -7.79 17.33
C ALA A 57 4.82 -6.57 16.92
N PRO A 58 5.42 -5.37 16.75
CA PRO A 58 4.66 -4.18 16.41
C PRO A 58 3.94 -4.36 15.07
N PHE A 59 2.75 -3.77 14.94
CA PHE A 59 2.06 -3.64 13.65
C PHE A 59 2.83 -2.63 12.77
N ASP A 60 3.84 -3.15 12.08
CA ASP A 60 4.70 -2.41 11.16
C ASP A 60 4.27 -2.60 9.70
N GLU A 61 4.99 -1.96 8.78
CA GLU A 61 4.72 -2.07 7.35
C GLU A 61 4.85 -3.53 6.88
N SER A 62 5.76 -4.30 7.47
CA SER A 62 5.96 -5.71 7.15
C SER A 62 4.70 -6.53 7.41
N MET A 63 4.05 -6.30 8.55
CA MET A 63 2.83 -7.04 8.88
C MET A 63 1.64 -6.60 8.04
N TRP A 64 1.54 -5.31 7.71
CA TRP A 64 0.57 -4.81 6.73
C TRP A 64 0.72 -5.50 5.37
N LEU A 65 1.95 -5.64 4.86
CA LEU A 65 2.19 -6.36 3.60
C LEU A 65 1.83 -7.85 3.69
N ARG A 66 2.19 -8.53 4.79
CA ARG A 66 1.94 -9.97 4.98
C ARG A 66 0.44 -10.32 5.09
N LEU A 67 -0.36 -9.44 5.68
CA LEU A 67 -1.79 -9.70 5.91
C LEU A 67 -2.65 -9.47 4.67
N ALA A 68 -2.09 -8.91 3.60
CA ALA A 68 -2.79 -8.69 2.34
C ALA A 68 -2.60 -9.81 1.29
N VAL A 69 -1.97 -10.92 1.67
CA VAL A 69 -1.78 -12.07 0.77
C VAL A 69 -3.12 -12.72 0.39
N GLY A 70 -4.12 -12.71 1.28
CA GLY A 70 -5.41 -13.35 1.04
C GLY A 70 -6.11 -12.87 -0.24
N PRO A 71 -6.45 -11.57 -0.38
CA PRO A 71 -7.10 -11.08 -1.60
C PRO A 71 -6.28 -11.33 -2.88
N ARG A 72 -4.95 -11.28 -2.79
CA ARG A 72 -4.04 -11.52 -3.92
C ARG A 72 -4.21 -12.93 -4.50
N GLU A 73 -4.20 -13.95 -3.65
CA GLU A 73 -4.29 -15.34 -4.08
C GLU A 73 -5.72 -15.73 -4.51
N LEU A 74 -6.73 -15.08 -3.94
CA LEU A 74 -8.14 -15.37 -4.25
C LEU A 74 -8.60 -14.77 -5.58
N VAL A 75 -8.18 -13.56 -5.95
CA VAL A 75 -8.68 -12.88 -7.15
C VAL A 75 -8.50 -13.70 -8.45
N PRO A 76 -7.35 -14.35 -8.73
CA PRO A 76 -7.20 -15.20 -9.90
C PRO A 76 -8.15 -16.40 -9.89
N VAL A 77 -8.31 -17.05 -8.72
CA VAL A 77 -9.24 -18.18 -8.56
C VAL A 77 -10.67 -17.74 -8.86
N TRP A 78 -11.08 -16.56 -8.37
CA TRP A 78 -12.40 -16.02 -8.69
C TRP A 78 -12.62 -15.78 -10.18
N LYS A 79 -11.66 -15.14 -10.87
CA LYS A 79 -11.76 -14.86 -12.31
C LYS A 79 -12.04 -16.15 -13.09
N THR A 80 -11.49 -17.29 -12.64
CA THR A 80 -11.76 -18.60 -13.24
C THR A 80 -13.14 -19.18 -12.91
N LEU A 81 -13.66 -18.92 -11.70
CA LEU A 81 -14.93 -19.48 -11.23
C LEU A 81 -16.17 -18.71 -11.74
N ILE A 82 -16.08 -17.39 -11.90
CA ILE A 82 -17.28 -16.52 -12.11
C ILE A 82 -17.22 -15.71 -13.41
N GLN A 83 -16.54 -16.21 -14.45
CA GLN A 83 -16.59 -15.68 -15.83
C GLN A 83 -16.65 -14.13 -15.91
N ASP A 84 -15.58 -13.48 -15.44
CA ASP A 84 -15.31 -12.03 -15.53
C ASP A 84 -16.12 -11.04 -14.66
N GLU A 85 -17.06 -11.46 -13.81
CA GLU A 85 -17.67 -10.51 -12.86
C GLU A 85 -16.78 -10.27 -11.62
N HIS A 86 -16.38 -9.03 -11.35
CA HIS A 86 -15.51 -8.72 -10.20
C HIS A 86 -16.22 -8.99 -8.84
N PRO A 87 -15.54 -9.57 -7.82
CA PRO A 87 -16.18 -9.96 -6.55
C PRO A 87 -16.92 -8.82 -5.83
N LEU A 88 -16.41 -7.61 -5.97
CA LEU A 88 -16.98 -6.41 -5.34
C LEU A 88 -18.28 -5.93 -6.01
N THR A 89 -18.55 -6.37 -7.25
CA THR A 89 -19.80 -6.10 -7.97
C THR A 89 -20.95 -6.94 -7.40
N ILE A 90 -20.68 -8.20 -7.03
CA ILE A 90 -21.69 -9.14 -6.51
C ILE A 90 -22.15 -8.76 -5.10
N THR A 91 -21.22 -8.32 -4.24
CA THR A 91 -21.52 -8.02 -2.81
C THR A 91 -22.26 -6.69 -2.57
N GLY A 92 -22.49 -5.87 -3.60
CA GLY A 92 -23.13 -4.55 -3.49
C GLY A 92 -22.36 -3.49 -2.67
N ALA A 93 -21.32 -3.88 -1.92
CA ALA A 93 -20.59 -3.04 -0.97
C ALA A 93 -19.77 -1.90 -1.62
N LEU A 94 -19.68 -1.86 -2.95
CA LEU A 94 -18.72 -1.04 -3.69
C LEU A 94 -19.19 -0.53 -5.06
N ARG A 95 -20.50 -0.31 -5.26
CA ARG A 95 -21.04 0.23 -6.56
C ARG A 95 -20.39 1.55 -7.03
N GLU A 96 -19.68 2.26 -6.14
CA GLU A 96 -18.97 3.53 -6.42
C GLU A 96 -17.47 3.44 -6.08
N GLY A 97 -16.87 2.25 -6.11
CA GLY A 97 -15.44 2.05 -5.92
C GLY A 97 -14.60 2.39 -7.16
N PRO A 98 -13.28 2.62 -7.00
CA PRO A 98 -12.38 2.68 -8.14
C PRO A 98 -12.42 1.36 -8.90
N ASP A 99 -12.36 1.41 -10.23
CA ASP A 99 -12.11 0.20 -10.99
C ASP A 99 -10.68 -0.29 -10.72
N LEU A 100 -10.60 -1.50 -10.18
CA LEU A 100 -9.36 -2.23 -9.87
C LEU A 100 -9.23 -3.50 -10.71
N SER A 101 -10.20 -3.77 -11.60
CA SER A 101 -10.29 -5.00 -12.39
C SER A 101 -9.45 -4.95 -13.68
N ASP A 102 -9.27 -3.75 -14.25
CA ASP A 102 -8.44 -3.52 -15.43
C ASP A 102 -6.97 -3.35 -15.03
N ASP A 103 -6.22 -4.46 -15.07
CA ASP A 103 -4.79 -4.48 -14.76
C ASP A 103 -3.99 -3.58 -15.73
N ALA A 104 -4.41 -3.45 -17.00
CA ALA A 104 -3.68 -2.66 -18.01
C ALA A 104 -3.80 -1.15 -17.76
N GLU A 105 -4.97 -0.69 -17.32
CA GLU A 105 -5.16 0.68 -16.87
C GLU A 105 -4.47 0.93 -15.53
N VAL A 106 -4.68 0.04 -14.55
CA VAL A 106 -4.17 0.18 -13.18
C VAL A 106 -2.64 0.25 -13.10
N PHE A 107 -1.94 -0.48 -13.98
CA PHE A 107 -0.47 -0.51 -14.05
C PHE A 107 0.09 0.21 -15.28
N ARG A 108 -0.64 1.15 -15.88
CA ARG A 108 -0.12 1.93 -17.03
C ARG A 108 1.16 2.66 -16.63
N LEU A 109 2.25 2.35 -17.33
CA LEU A 109 3.61 2.84 -17.04
C LEU A 109 3.72 4.36 -16.99
N GLU A 110 2.91 5.06 -17.77
CA GLU A 110 2.90 6.52 -17.83
C GLU A 110 2.55 7.18 -16.50
N TYR A 111 1.77 6.50 -15.65
CA TYR A 111 1.43 6.99 -14.34
C TYR A 111 2.64 7.09 -13.42
N GLY A 112 3.67 6.27 -13.63
CA GLY A 112 4.90 6.28 -12.82
C GLY A 112 5.79 7.51 -13.02
N ARG A 113 5.60 8.29 -14.10
CA ARG A 113 6.49 9.40 -14.49
C ARG A 113 6.81 10.41 -13.37
N PRO A 114 5.86 10.86 -12.52
CA PRO A 114 6.17 11.77 -11.41
C PRO A 114 7.16 11.20 -10.40
N PHE A 115 7.33 9.87 -10.37
CA PHE A 115 8.21 9.16 -9.45
C PHE A 115 9.34 8.40 -10.15
N ASP A 116 9.68 8.79 -11.39
CA ASP A 116 10.78 8.20 -12.17
C ASP A 116 12.12 8.20 -11.41
N VAL A 117 12.34 9.20 -10.54
CA VAL A 117 13.51 9.28 -9.68
C VAL A 117 13.65 8.05 -8.79
N LEU A 118 12.54 7.43 -8.33
CA LEU A 118 12.57 6.21 -7.51
C LEU A 118 13.10 4.99 -8.28
N LEU A 119 12.97 4.99 -9.61
CA LEU A 119 13.46 3.93 -10.49
C LEU A 119 14.90 4.16 -10.94
N ARG A 120 15.34 5.41 -11.04
CA ARG A 120 16.67 5.76 -11.55
C ARG A 120 17.69 6.07 -10.45
N TRP A 121 17.25 6.34 -9.22
CA TRP A 121 18.14 6.64 -8.11
C TRP A 121 19.10 5.49 -7.84
N ALA A 122 20.37 5.83 -7.57
CA ALA A 122 21.42 4.91 -7.14
C ALA A 122 21.67 3.70 -8.07
N THR A 123 21.20 3.70 -9.31
CA THR A 123 21.40 2.57 -10.26
C THR A 123 22.87 2.29 -10.57
N GLU A 124 23.75 3.28 -10.37
CA GLU A 124 25.20 3.14 -10.51
C GLU A 124 25.85 2.31 -9.37
N PHE A 125 25.18 2.21 -8.21
CA PHE A 125 25.74 1.59 -6.99
C PHE A 125 24.86 0.48 -6.40
N ASP A 126 23.59 0.40 -6.83
CA ASP A 126 22.62 -0.61 -6.42
C ASP A 126 22.31 -1.50 -7.63
N TYR A 127 22.90 -2.70 -7.65
CA TYR A 127 22.59 -3.69 -8.67
C TYR A 127 21.12 -4.10 -8.52
N VAL A 128 20.34 -3.84 -9.56
CA VAL A 128 18.92 -4.23 -9.66
C VAL A 128 18.82 -5.27 -10.76
N SER A 129 18.31 -6.46 -10.41
CA SER A 129 18.01 -7.48 -11.42
C SER A 129 16.86 -7.04 -12.33
N GLU A 130 16.69 -7.69 -13.48
CA GLU A 130 15.58 -7.39 -14.39
C GLU A 130 14.21 -7.58 -13.69
N ASP A 131 14.05 -8.68 -12.96
CA ASP A 131 12.85 -8.98 -12.17
C ASP A 131 12.56 -7.91 -11.09
N ASP A 132 13.59 -7.44 -10.39
CA ASP A 132 13.44 -6.38 -9.39
C ASP A 132 13.05 -5.05 -10.05
N SER A 133 13.64 -4.74 -11.20
CA SER A 133 13.36 -3.54 -11.98
C SER A 133 11.92 -3.52 -12.45
N GLU A 134 11.41 -4.63 -13.01
CA GLU A 134 10.02 -4.78 -13.42
C GLU A 134 9.07 -4.61 -12.22
N ALA A 135 9.38 -5.26 -11.10
CA ALA A 135 8.57 -5.16 -9.88
C ALA A 135 8.50 -3.72 -9.35
N TYR A 136 9.62 -2.99 -9.36
CA TYR A 136 9.63 -1.57 -9.00
C TYR A 136 8.84 -0.72 -9.99
N GLN A 137 9.01 -0.93 -11.30
CA GLN A 137 8.33 -0.17 -12.33
C GLN A 137 6.80 -0.32 -12.24
N HIS A 138 6.30 -1.56 -12.10
CA HIS A 138 4.88 -1.83 -11.90
C HIS A 138 4.35 -1.15 -10.63
N THR A 139 5.09 -1.27 -9.52
CA THR A 139 4.68 -0.66 -8.24
C THR A 139 4.62 0.86 -8.33
N VAL A 140 5.64 1.49 -8.93
CA VAL A 140 5.70 2.93 -9.12
C VAL A 140 4.58 3.43 -10.04
N SER A 141 4.19 2.64 -11.04
CA SER A 141 3.04 2.97 -11.90
C SER A 141 1.73 3.01 -11.11
N TYR A 142 1.50 2.04 -10.22
CA TYR A 142 0.33 2.02 -9.35
C TYR A 142 0.33 3.17 -8.33
N VAL A 143 1.49 3.46 -7.73
CA VAL A 143 1.70 4.61 -6.83
C VAL A 143 1.40 5.92 -7.56
N GLY A 144 1.89 6.04 -8.79
CA GLY A 144 1.65 7.16 -9.68
C GLY A 144 0.18 7.38 -10.01
N LEU A 145 -0.58 6.30 -10.23
CA LEU A 145 -2.04 6.37 -10.43
C LEU A 145 -2.74 6.94 -9.19
N ILE A 146 -2.40 6.46 -7.99
CA ILE A 146 -2.99 6.97 -6.75
C ILE A 146 -2.65 8.46 -6.59
N TYR A 147 -1.39 8.84 -6.81
CA TYR A 147 -0.97 10.24 -6.74
C TYR A 147 -1.74 11.12 -7.74
N LYS A 148 -1.88 10.68 -8.99
CA LYS A 148 -2.66 11.39 -10.02
C LYS A 148 -4.09 11.63 -9.55
N VAL A 149 -4.77 10.58 -9.08
CA VAL A 149 -6.16 10.67 -8.59
C VAL A 149 -6.29 11.65 -7.42
N ILE A 150 -5.35 11.62 -6.48
CA ILE A 150 -5.30 12.55 -5.34
C ILE A 150 -5.10 13.99 -5.85
N ASN A 151 -4.11 14.20 -6.73
CA ASN A 151 -3.70 15.52 -7.21
C ASN A 151 -4.77 16.18 -8.09
N GLU A 152 -5.44 15.40 -8.94
CA GLU A 152 -6.52 15.88 -9.82
C GLU A 152 -7.88 15.94 -9.10
N ALA A 153 -7.97 15.39 -7.88
CA ALA A 153 -9.23 15.18 -7.15
C ALA A 153 -10.29 14.48 -8.01
N SER A 154 -9.87 13.51 -8.84
CA SER A 154 -10.71 12.87 -9.86
C SER A 154 -11.63 11.79 -9.29
N GLU A 155 -11.40 11.35 -8.04
CA GLU A 155 -12.22 10.37 -7.34
C GLU A 155 -12.58 10.85 -5.92
N PRO A 156 -13.70 10.38 -5.34
CA PRO A 156 -14.01 10.62 -3.94
C PRO A 156 -12.93 10.04 -3.01
N PRO A 157 -12.64 10.66 -1.85
CA PRO A 157 -11.58 10.20 -0.94
C PRO A 157 -11.68 8.73 -0.52
N LEU A 158 -12.90 8.20 -0.36
CA LEU A 158 -13.11 6.80 -0.01
C LEU A 158 -12.74 5.85 -1.16
N ALA A 159 -12.98 6.27 -2.41
CA ALA A 159 -12.56 5.51 -3.59
C ALA A 159 -11.03 5.47 -3.68
N THR A 160 -10.37 6.61 -3.52
CA THR A 160 -8.89 6.67 -3.47
C THR A 160 -8.31 5.87 -2.31
N SER A 161 -8.95 5.91 -1.12
CA SER A 161 -8.56 5.11 0.04
C SER A 161 -8.60 3.61 -0.24
N ARG A 162 -9.56 3.13 -1.03
CA ARG A 162 -9.64 1.71 -1.44
C ARG A 162 -8.43 1.30 -2.28
N ARG A 163 -7.90 2.18 -3.15
CA ARG A 163 -6.66 1.91 -3.90
C ARG A 163 -5.45 1.72 -2.97
N LEU A 164 -5.34 2.55 -1.92
CA LEU A 164 -4.29 2.44 -0.91
C LEU A 164 -4.45 1.20 -0.02
N ILE A 165 -5.67 0.83 0.37
CA ILE A 165 -5.94 -0.40 1.14
C ILE A 165 -5.61 -1.64 0.29
N ALA A 166 -5.94 -1.62 -1.01
CA ALA A 166 -5.65 -2.70 -1.93
C ALA A 166 -4.16 -2.80 -2.31
N PHE A 167 -3.36 -1.74 -2.08
CA PHE A 167 -1.96 -1.66 -2.52
C PHE A 167 -1.16 -2.92 -2.24
N PRO A 168 -1.12 -3.49 -1.01
CA PRO A 168 -0.25 -4.63 -0.75
C PRO A 168 -0.72 -5.92 -1.44
N ALA A 169 -2.03 -6.06 -1.72
CA ALA A 169 -2.56 -7.18 -2.50
C ALA A 169 -2.30 -7.01 -4.01
N ARG A 170 -2.14 -5.77 -4.48
CA ARG A 170 -1.98 -5.42 -5.89
C ARG A 170 -0.52 -5.30 -6.33
N ALA A 171 0.38 -4.92 -5.43
CA ALA A 171 1.80 -4.82 -5.75
C ALA A 171 2.38 -6.18 -6.22
N PRO A 172 3.35 -6.20 -7.15
CA PRO A 172 4.04 -7.42 -7.58
C PRO A 172 4.57 -8.23 -6.39
N PRO A 173 4.56 -9.57 -6.42
CA PRO A 173 5.01 -10.37 -5.26
C PRO A 173 6.48 -10.07 -4.95
N ARG A 174 7.27 -9.94 -6.01
CA ARG A 174 8.68 -9.59 -5.91
C ARG A 174 8.92 -8.25 -5.21
N PHE A 175 8.06 -7.25 -5.42
CA PHE A 175 8.16 -5.98 -4.69
C PHE A 175 7.93 -6.18 -3.19
N LEU A 176 6.96 -7.02 -2.81
CA LEU A 176 6.70 -7.32 -1.40
C LEU A 176 7.91 -8.00 -0.76
N ASP A 177 8.54 -8.95 -1.46
CA ASP A 177 9.76 -9.60 -0.97
C ASP A 177 10.88 -8.58 -0.74
N LEU A 178 11.13 -7.71 -1.72
CA LEU A 178 12.13 -6.64 -1.61
C LEU A 178 11.84 -5.69 -0.44
N ALA A 179 10.56 -5.39 -0.18
CA ALA A 179 10.14 -4.57 0.96
C ALA A 179 10.32 -5.29 2.31
N LEU A 180 10.04 -6.60 2.36
CA LEU A 180 10.25 -7.43 3.55
C LEU A 180 11.75 -7.65 3.83
N GLU A 181 12.57 -7.75 2.79
CA GLU A 181 14.04 -7.75 2.82
C GLU A 181 14.62 -6.38 3.18
N LYS A 182 13.78 -5.35 3.34
CA LYS A 182 14.18 -3.98 3.69
C LYS A 182 15.14 -3.36 2.67
N ARG A 183 14.99 -3.71 1.38
CA ARG A 183 15.76 -3.10 0.29
C ARG A 183 15.47 -1.59 0.26
N PRO A 184 16.49 -0.72 0.24
CA PRO A 184 16.30 0.73 0.39
C PRO A 184 15.28 1.33 -0.60
N ARG A 185 15.32 0.94 -1.87
CA ARG A 185 14.37 1.40 -2.89
C ARG A 185 12.93 1.03 -2.56
N ALA A 186 12.70 -0.20 -2.12
CA ALA A 186 11.37 -0.67 -1.74
C ALA A 186 10.84 0.11 -0.52
N LEU A 187 11.70 0.37 0.47
CA LEU A 187 11.35 1.16 1.64
C LEU A 187 10.98 2.62 1.28
N VAL A 188 11.74 3.25 0.38
CA VAL A 188 11.41 4.60 -0.10
C VAL A 188 10.05 4.62 -0.81
N ILE A 189 9.78 3.63 -1.68
CA ILE A 189 8.46 3.53 -2.35
C ILE A 189 7.34 3.35 -1.32
N LEU A 190 7.54 2.54 -0.27
CA LEU A 190 6.57 2.43 0.83
C LEU A 190 6.36 3.75 1.56
N ALA A 191 7.41 4.53 1.81
CA ALA A 191 7.27 5.85 2.43
C ALA A 191 6.41 6.80 1.57
N HIS A 192 6.48 6.70 0.24
CA HIS A 192 5.61 7.47 -0.66
C HIS A 192 4.14 7.03 -0.54
N VAL A 193 3.88 5.73 -0.41
CA VAL A 193 2.53 5.20 -0.17
C VAL A 193 1.97 5.70 1.16
N VAL A 194 2.78 5.66 2.22
CA VAL A 194 2.41 6.16 3.55
C VAL A 194 2.17 7.67 3.53
N ALA A 195 2.96 8.44 2.78
CA ALA A 195 2.74 9.87 2.59
C ALA A 195 1.40 10.15 1.88
N MET A 196 0.98 9.33 0.91
CA MET A 196 -0.37 9.45 0.33
C MET A 196 -1.50 9.17 1.34
N MET A 197 -1.27 8.28 2.31
CA MET A 197 -2.22 8.09 3.42
C MET A 197 -2.34 9.36 4.28
N LYS A 198 -1.24 10.09 4.54
CA LYS A 198 -1.25 11.39 5.22
C LYS A 198 -2.11 12.41 4.48
N ILE A 199 -1.95 12.51 3.16
CA ILE A 199 -2.75 13.44 2.34
C ILE A 199 -4.25 13.17 2.48
N LEU A 200 -4.65 11.89 2.54
CA LEU A 200 -6.05 11.52 2.72
C LEU A 200 -6.55 11.60 4.15
N ALA A 201 -5.67 11.69 5.16
CA ALA A 201 -6.04 11.61 6.58
C ALA A 201 -7.07 12.66 7.02
N HIS A 202 -7.08 13.84 6.38
CA HIS A 202 -8.10 14.87 6.63
C HIS A 202 -9.53 14.37 6.31
N SER A 203 -9.69 13.60 5.23
CA SER A 203 -10.99 13.10 4.76
C SER A 203 -11.28 11.67 5.23
N ILE A 204 -10.22 10.95 5.62
CA ILE A 204 -10.24 9.53 5.95
C ILE A 204 -9.58 9.34 7.34
N PRO A 205 -10.36 9.44 8.43
CA PRO A 205 -9.81 9.53 9.78
C PRO A 205 -8.94 8.35 10.23
N TRP A 206 -9.09 7.17 9.63
CA TRP A 206 -8.30 5.99 10.00
C TRP A 206 -6.84 6.03 9.53
N TYR A 207 -6.45 7.01 8.70
CA TYR A 207 -5.05 7.23 8.32
C TYR A 207 -4.29 8.17 9.25
N VAL A 208 -4.98 8.86 10.16
CA VAL A 208 -4.36 9.79 11.11
C VAL A 208 -3.30 9.05 11.95
N GLY A 209 -2.09 9.59 12.00
CA GLY A 209 -0.98 9.07 12.80
C GLY A 209 -0.14 7.98 12.12
N ILE A 210 -0.54 7.45 10.95
CA ILE A 210 0.25 6.44 10.23
C ILE A 210 1.56 7.05 9.74
N ALA A 211 1.50 8.17 9.03
CA ALA A 211 2.69 8.74 8.39
C ALA A 211 3.71 9.25 9.41
N GLU A 212 3.23 9.89 10.48
CA GLU A 212 4.02 10.35 11.62
C GLU A 212 4.77 9.20 12.29
N LYS A 213 4.18 8.01 12.32
CA LYS A 213 4.80 6.82 12.90
C LYS A 213 5.81 6.18 11.95
N HIS A 214 5.43 5.95 10.70
CA HIS A 214 6.17 5.05 9.80
C HIS A 214 7.22 5.78 8.94
N ILE A 215 6.98 7.01 8.49
CA ILE A 215 7.96 7.73 7.63
C ILE A 215 9.31 7.94 8.34
N PRO A 216 9.37 8.43 9.60
CA PRO A 216 10.66 8.61 10.29
C PRO A 216 11.36 7.28 10.57
N VAL A 217 10.60 6.22 10.86
CA VAL A 217 11.13 4.87 11.09
C VAL A 217 11.74 4.33 9.80
N ILE A 218 11.06 4.49 8.66
CA ILE A 218 11.61 4.12 7.35
C ILE A 218 12.88 4.93 7.07
N GLU A 219 12.87 6.25 7.25
CA GLU A 219 14.05 7.10 7.02
C GLU A 219 15.25 6.65 7.85
N SER A 220 15.04 6.31 9.12
CA SER A 220 16.12 5.86 10.03
C SER A 220 16.79 4.55 9.60
N ARG A 221 16.10 3.71 8.81
CA ARG A 221 16.61 2.43 8.31
C ARG A 221 17.38 2.57 6.99
N LEU A 222 17.28 3.74 6.33
CA LEU A 222 17.90 3.97 5.03
C LEU A 222 19.36 4.43 5.15
N PRO A 223 20.26 3.99 4.25
CA PRO A 223 21.58 4.59 4.12
C PRO A 223 21.48 6.08 3.77
N SER A 224 22.47 6.88 4.18
CA SER A 224 22.46 8.34 3.99
C SER A 224 22.24 8.79 2.55
N GLY A 225 22.74 8.04 1.57
CA GLY A 225 22.57 8.30 0.14
C GLY A 225 21.12 8.21 -0.36
N TRP A 226 20.18 7.70 0.42
CA TRP A 226 18.75 7.61 0.06
C TRP A 226 17.91 8.76 0.62
N LYS A 227 18.47 9.62 1.48
CA LYS A 227 17.78 10.80 2.02
C LYS A 227 17.23 11.76 0.96
N PRO A 228 17.92 12.01 -0.17
CA PRO A 228 17.40 12.93 -1.19
C PRO A 228 16.06 12.48 -1.77
N VAL A 229 15.85 11.17 -1.99
CA VAL A 229 14.56 10.63 -2.47
C VAL A 229 13.50 10.49 -1.38
N MET A 230 13.85 10.71 -0.10
CA MET A 230 12.91 10.80 1.02
C MET A 230 12.35 12.21 1.25
N GLN A 231 12.83 13.21 0.52
CA GLN A 231 12.41 14.60 0.71
C GLN A 231 10.91 14.81 0.53
N TRP A 232 10.29 14.15 -0.46
CA TRP A 232 8.85 14.28 -0.68
C TRP A 232 7.99 13.67 0.41
N PRO A 233 8.20 12.41 0.83
CA PRO A 233 7.50 11.87 2.00
C PRO A 233 7.64 12.75 3.26
N MET A 234 8.83 13.31 3.49
CA MET A 234 9.08 14.21 4.63
C MET A 234 8.39 15.57 4.48
N ALA A 235 8.33 16.13 3.27
CA ALA A 235 7.59 17.36 3.00
C ALA A 235 6.09 17.16 3.22
N VAL A 236 5.53 16.04 2.75
CA VAL A 236 4.13 15.67 2.98
C VAL A 236 3.85 15.43 4.46
N LEU A 237 4.79 14.86 5.20
CA LEU A 237 4.65 14.67 6.65
C LEU A 237 4.50 16.01 7.39
N HIS A 238 5.21 17.05 6.93
CA HIS A 238 5.19 18.38 7.55
C HIS A 238 4.07 19.29 7.03
N THR A 239 3.34 18.92 5.98
CA THR A 239 2.15 19.68 5.58
C THR A 239 1.09 19.65 6.68
N ILE A 240 0.62 20.84 7.07
CA ILE A 240 -0.48 20.98 8.04
C ILE A 240 -1.75 20.40 7.41
N ASP A 241 -2.52 19.65 8.20
CA ASP A 241 -3.80 19.06 7.81
C ASP A 241 -4.83 20.18 7.51
N GLY A 242 -4.77 20.77 6.31
CA GLY A 242 -5.60 21.88 5.89
C GLY A 242 -6.05 21.73 4.44
N ARG A 243 -7.34 21.93 4.19
CA ARG A 243 -7.90 21.93 2.82
C ARG A 243 -7.20 22.98 1.97
N GLY A 244 -6.58 22.56 0.87
CA GLY A 244 -6.18 23.45 -0.23
C GLY A 244 -4.71 23.90 -0.24
N ALA A 245 -3.84 23.38 0.62
CA ALA A 245 -2.40 23.51 0.36
C ALA A 245 -2.05 22.67 -0.88
N PRO A 246 -1.36 23.22 -1.89
CA PRO A 246 -0.90 22.43 -3.02
C PRO A 246 0.01 21.32 -2.50
N LEU A 247 -0.16 20.12 -3.04
CA LEU A 247 0.70 19.00 -2.67
C LEU A 247 2.15 19.34 -3.03
N PRO A 248 3.13 18.94 -2.19
CA PRO A 248 4.52 18.99 -2.60
C PRO A 248 4.67 18.26 -3.94
N VAL A 249 5.44 18.85 -4.85
CA VAL A 249 5.72 18.23 -6.14
C VAL A 249 6.72 17.08 -5.90
N PRO A 250 6.45 15.86 -6.40
CA PRO A 250 7.41 14.77 -6.36
C PRO A 250 8.76 15.17 -6.96
N PRO A 251 9.88 14.77 -6.36
CA PRO A 251 11.21 15.16 -6.80
C PRO A 251 11.46 14.75 -8.25
N ASN A 252 11.91 15.71 -9.06
CA ASN A 252 12.45 15.40 -10.38
C ASN A 252 13.90 14.91 -10.23
N ILE A 253 14.32 13.96 -11.07
CA ILE A 253 15.70 13.44 -11.08
C ILE A 253 16.76 14.55 -11.23
N ASP A 254 16.42 15.62 -11.95
CA ASP A 254 17.31 16.77 -12.16
C ASP A 254 17.50 17.62 -10.89
N GLU A 255 16.57 17.56 -9.94
CA GLU A 255 16.61 18.33 -8.69
C GLU A 255 17.34 17.59 -7.56
N VAL A 256 17.47 16.27 -7.68
CA VAL A 256 17.96 15.39 -6.61
C VAL A 256 19.38 14.88 -6.89
N SER A 257 19.92 15.10 -8.09
CA SER A 257 21.27 14.63 -8.45
C SER A 257 22.35 15.21 -7.52
N PRO A 258 23.22 14.39 -6.91
CA PRO A 258 24.31 14.89 -6.10
C PRO A 258 25.31 15.66 -6.98
N ARG A 259 25.53 16.93 -6.65
CA ARG A 259 26.72 17.67 -7.12
C ARG A 259 27.98 17.12 -6.47
#